data_AF-A0AAW2M4I1-F1
#
_entry.id   AF-A0AAW2M4I1-F1
#
_cell.length_a   1.000
_cell.length_b   1.000
_cell.length_c   1.000
_cell.angle_alpha   90.00
_cell.angle_beta   90.00
_cell.angle_gamma   90.00
#
_symmetry.space_group_name_H-M   'P 1'
#
loop_
_entity.id
_entity.type
_entity.pdbx_description
1 polymer ?
#
loop_
_entity_poly.entity_id
_entity_poly.type
_entity_poly.pdbx_seq_one_letter_code
_entity_poly.pdbx_strand_id
1 'polypeptide(L)'
;MRSQDQTPKIRILSTSTINAVPLTESTHRINLTPWDLELLFLEYTQMGLLFLKPNPQQEATILSKTNTASLIHHLKASLERTLHFFSPFVGRLATTNSDDGSTTCFFIDCDNNDKGVLFIHATTLGTNLTVADILDSATYVPEIVSSFFPLRGTRNHDGVSQPLLAVQVTELVDGMFIGWSTNHLVVDATSFWHFFNSWAAISRGEHLIHGSISKLPIFNRDQLNLNLVGSSNIKIYNEYLILDNVSAAHESPCLLREG
;
A
#
# COMPACT_ATOMS: atom_id res chain seq x y z
N MET A 1 34.25 -2.61 29.88
CA MET A 1 32.79 -2.77 29.76
C MET A 1 32.38 -2.24 28.40
N ARG A 2 32.24 -3.10 27.40
CA ARG A 2 31.60 -2.72 26.12
C ARG A 2 30.12 -2.52 26.42
N SER A 3 29.59 -1.31 26.21
CA SER A 3 28.15 -1.11 26.20
C SER A 3 27.56 -2.04 25.16
N GLN A 4 26.52 -2.80 25.55
CA GLN A 4 25.74 -3.55 24.58
C GLN A 4 25.18 -2.55 23.57
N ASP A 5 25.62 -2.70 22.33
CA ASP A 5 25.10 -1.98 21.19
C ASP A 5 23.65 -2.44 20.98
N GLN A 6 22.70 -1.72 21.58
CA GLN A 6 21.28 -1.98 21.37
C GLN A 6 20.91 -1.41 20.01
N THR A 7 21.03 -2.23 18.97
CA THR A 7 20.47 -1.93 17.66
C THR A 7 19.00 -1.53 17.85
N PRO A 8 18.58 -0.36 17.36
CA PRO A 8 17.23 0.14 17.59
C PRO A 8 16.23 -0.82 16.93
N LYS A 9 15.17 -1.21 17.66
CA LYS A 9 14.15 -2.17 17.20
C LYS A 9 12.80 -1.50 17.14
N ILE A 10 11.96 -1.89 16.18
CA ILE A 10 10.57 -1.45 16.14
C ILE A 10 9.70 -2.33 17.03
N ARG A 11 8.74 -1.70 17.71
CA ARG A 11 7.61 -2.36 18.37
C ARG A 11 6.32 -1.97 17.71
N ILE A 12 5.58 -2.96 17.24
CA ILE A 12 4.21 -2.79 16.77
C ILE A 12 3.31 -2.59 18.00
N LEU A 13 2.57 -1.49 18.01
CA LEU A 13 1.61 -1.13 19.06
C LEU A 13 0.20 -1.61 18.70
N SER A 14 -0.20 -1.48 17.43
CA SER A 14 -1.44 -2.05 16.91
C SER A 14 -1.35 -2.36 15.43
N THR A 15 -2.17 -3.31 14.99
CA THR A 15 -2.42 -3.62 13.58
C THR A 15 -3.91 -3.62 13.36
N SER A 16 -4.37 -3.01 12.27
CA SER A 16 -5.80 -2.93 11.92
C SER A 16 -5.99 -2.98 10.41
N THR A 17 -7.09 -3.59 9.99
CA THR A 17 -7.56 -3.51 8.60
C THR A 17 -8.52 -2.34 8.48
N ILE A 18 -8.26 -1.43 7.54
CA ILE A 18 -9.13 -0.29 7.23
C ILE A 18 -9.88 -0.61 5.94
N ASN A 19 -11.21 -0.71 6.06
CA ASN A 19 -12.12 -0.96 4.95
C ASN A 19 -12.86 0.33 4.59
N ALA A 20 -13.46 0.37 3.41
CA ALA A 20 -14.40 1.40 3.03
C ALA A 20 -15.41 0.81 2.04
N VAL A 21 -16.65 1.30 2.09
CA VAL A 21 -17.66 0.96 1.08
C VAL A 21 -17.35 1.78 -0.18
N PRO A 22 -17.20 1.18 -1.37
CA PRO A 22 -16.96 1.92 -2.61
C PRO A 22 -18.08 2.93 -2.94
N LEU A 23 -17.71 4.06 -3.57
CA LEU A 23 -18.68 5.08 -4.04
C LEU A 23 -19.66 4.58 -5.11
N THR A 24 -19.22 3.63 -5.96
CA THR A 24 -20.02 3.14 -7.10
C THR A 24 -19.92 1.62 -7.25
N GLU A 25 -21.08 0.96 -7.43
CA GLU A 25 -21.17 -0.47 -7.73
C GLU A 25 -20.42 -0.86 -9.01
N SER A 26 -20.26 0.05 -9.99
CA SER A 26 -19.56 -0.26 -11.24
C SER A 26 -18.04 -0.52 -11.12
N THR A 27 -17.46 -0.49 -9.91
CA THR A 27 -16.02 -0.67 -9.68
C THR A 27 -15.63 -2.04 -9.12
N HIS A 28 -16.56 -3.01 -9.16
CA HIS A 28 -16.40 -4.37 -8.65
C HIS A 28 -15.13 -5.09 -9.18
N ARG A 29 -14.79 -4.88 -10.46
CA ARG A 29 -13.63 -5.47 -11.12
C ARG A 29 -12.90 -4.45 -11.97
N ILE A 30 -11.57 -4.41 -11.86
CA ILE A 30 -10.70 -3.59 -12.68
C ILE A 30 -9.74 -4.49 -13.44
N ASN A 31 -9.87 -4.51 -14.77
CA ASN A 31 -8.96 -5.26 -15.62
C ASN A 31 -7.60 -4.57 -15.67
N LEU A 32 -6.53 -5.37 -15.65
CA LEU A 32 -5.17 -4.89 -15.82
C LEU A 32 -4.85 -4.75 -17.31
N THR A 33 -4.06 -3.74 -17.64
CA THR A 33 -3.52 -3.50 -18.98
C THR A 33 -2.20 -4.27 -19.17
N PRO A 34 -1.74 -4.46 -20.42
CA PRO A 34 -0.38 -4.90 -20.74
C PRO A 34 0.71 -4.31 -19.83
N TRP A 35 0.70 -3.00 -19.67
CA TRP A 35 1.72 -2.24 -18.95
C TRP A 35 1.71 -2.52 -17.45
N ASP A 36 0.53 -2.81 -16.90
CA ASP A 36 0.44 -3.23 -15.51
C ASP A 36 1.12 -4.59 -15.34
N LEU A 37 0.86 -5.55 -16.24
CA LEU A 37 1.40 -6.91 -16.15
C LEU A 37 2.93 -6.98 -16.24
N GLU A 38 3.59 -6.01 -16.87
CA GLU A 38 5.06 -5.92 -16.88
C GLU A 38 5.65 -5.76 -15.46
N LEU A 39 4.87 -5.25 -14.50
CA LEU A 39 5.30 -5.01 -13.13
C LEU A 39 5.03 -6.20 -12.19
N LEU A 40 4.45 -7.30 -12.68
CA LEU A 40 3.95 -8.43 -11.86
C LEU A 40 5.01 -9.03 -10.92
N PHE A 41 6.27 -9.06 -11.35
CA PHE A 41 7.38 -9.67 -10.61
C PHE A 41 8.20 -8.65 -9.81
N LEU A 42 7.90 -7.36 -9.93
CA LEU A 42 8.54 -6.33 -9.11
C LEU A 42 8.01 -6.34 -7.69
N GLU A 43 8.83 -5.85 -6.77
CA GLU A 43 8.43 -5.61 -5.39
C GLU A 43 7.45 -4.43 -5.29
N TYR A 44 6.68 -4.41 -4.22
CA TYR A 44 5.83 -3.27 -3.88
C TYR A 44 6.66 -1.99 -3.78
N THR A 45 6.12 -0.90 -4.31
CA THR A 45 6.74 0.41 -4.18
C THR A 45 6.67 0.85 -2.73
N GLN A 46 7.83 1.21 -2.16
CA GLN A 46 7.94 1.73 -0.81
C GLN A 46 8.26 3.22 -0.85
N MET A 47 7.45 4.02 -0.16
CA MET A 47 7.71 5.44 0.02
C MET A 47 7.26 5.86 1.42
N GLY A 48 7.82 6.95 1.93
CA GLY A 48 7.52 7.40 3.27
C GLY A 48 7.82 8.87 3.47
N LEU A 49 7.14 9.46 4.45
CA LEU A 49 7.28 10.85 4.83
C LEU A 49 7.61 10.96 6.32
N LEU A 50 8.56 11.82 6.63
CA LEU A 50 9.01 12.11 7.99
C LEU A 50 8.46 13.46 8.42
N PHE A 51 7.83 13.49 9.59
CA PHE A 51 7.21 14.68 10.17
C PHE A 51 7.71 14.93 11.58
N LEU A 52 7.79 16.20 11.97
CA LEU A 52 7.84 16.59 13.37
C LEU A 52 6.47 16.42 14.02
N LYS A 53 6.45 16.04 15.28
CA LYS A 53 5.21 15.91 16.05
C LYS A 53 4.67 17.32 16.33
N PRO A 54 3.35 17.55 16.22
CA PRO A 54 2.77 18.81 16.68
C PRO A 54 3.07 19.01 18.17
N ASN A 55 3.26 20.26 18.58
CA ASN A 55 3.35 20.56 19.99
C ASN A 55 2.00 20.28 20.71
N PRO A 56 1.97 20.17 22.06
CA PRO A 56 0.75 19.79 22.76
C PRO A 56 -0.47 20.68 22.49
N GLN A 57 -0.27 21.98 22.26
CA GLN A 57 -1.36 22.90 21.93
C GLN A 57 -1.91 22.67 20.51
N GLN A 58 -1.01 22.44 19.55
CA GLN A 58 -1.37 22.09 18.18
C GLN A 58 -2.10 20.75 18.13
N GLU A 59 -1.61 19.74 18.85
CA GLU A 59 -2.25 18.43 18.93
C GLU A 59 -3.67 18.56 19.53
N ALA A 60 -3.82 19.25 20.66
CA ALA A 60 -5.14 19.49 21.25
C ALA A 60 -6.10 20.20 20.28
N THR A 61 -5.61 21.17 19.51
CA THR A 61 -6.40 21.87 18.49
C THR A 61 -6.84 20.92 17.36
N ILE A 62 -5.93 20.07 16.88
CA ILE A 62 -6.23 19.07 15.83
C ILE A 62 -7.28 18.08 16.32
N LEU A 63 -7.10 17.52 17.52
CA LEU A 63 -8.01 16.50 18.08
C LEU A 63 -9.40 17.07 18.34
N SER A 64 -9.48 18.31 18.84
CA SER A 64 -10.75 19.03 19.02
C SER A 64 -11.44 19.30 17.68
N LYS A 65 -10.72 19.86 16.70
CA LYS A 65 -11.28 20.18 15.36
C LYS A 65 -11.78 18.93 14.65
N THR A 66 -11.08 17.82 14.79
CA THR A 66 -11.38 16.57 14.07
C THR A 66 -12.29 15.63 14.85
N ASN A 67 -12.59 15.95 16.12
CA ASN A 67 -13.34 15.11 17.04
C ASN A 67 -12.79 13.68 17.16
N THR A 68 -11.47 13.56 17.37
CA THR A 68 -10.78 12.27 17.46
C THR A 68 -9.98 12.15 18.74
N ALA A 69 -9.81 10.91 19.22
CA ALA A 69 -9.16 10.64 20.50
C ALA A 69 -7.62 10.70 20.44
N SER A 70 -7.02 10.55 19.26
CA SER A 70 -5.57 10.60 19.05
C SER A 70 -5.24 10.87 17.58
N LEU A 71 -3.99 11.27 17.29
CA LEU A 71 -3.53 11.46 15.91
C LEU A 71 -3.63 10.16 15.09
N ILE A 72 -3.37 9.00 15.71
CA ILE A 72 -3.51 7.70 15.05
C ILE A 72 -4.98 7.41 14.72
N HIS A 73 -5.91 7.68 15.63
CA HIS A 73 -7.34 7.54 15.34
C HIS A 73 -7.75 8.48 14.21
N HIS A 74 -7.26 9.73 14.21
CA HIS A 74 -7.51 10.67 13.12
C HIS A 74 -7.00 10.19 11.75
N LEU A 75 -5.78 9.65 11.69
CA LEU A 75 -5.21 9.10 10.47
C LEU A 75 -6.02 7.91 9.95
N LYS A 76 -6.44 6.99 10.82
CA LYS A 76 -7.30 5.85 10.45
C LYS A 76 -8.66 6.32 9.90
N ALA A 77 -9.34 7.22 10.61
CA ALA A 77 -10.66 7.72 10.22
C ALA A 77 -10.64 8.59 8.94
N SER A 78 -9.56 9.33 8.70
CA SER A 78 -9.38 10.07 7.44
C SER A 78 -9.01 9.14 6.28
N LEU A 79 -8.22 8.09 6.53
CA LEU A 79 -7.87 7.08 5.53
C LEU A 79 -9.12 6.32 5.08
N GLU A 80 -9.94 5.83 6.02
CA GLU A 80 -11.23 5.18 5.74
C GLU A 80 -12.13 6.02 4.83
N ARG A 81 -12.32 7.31 5.18
CA ARG A 81 -13.10 8.24 4.36
C ARG A 81 -12.50 8.48 2.98
N THR A 82 -11.18 8.40 2.84
CA THR A 82 -10.51 8.55 1.55
C THR A 82 -10.69 7.31 0.69
N LEU A 83 -10.58 6.12 1.28
CA LEU A 83 -10.72 4.84 0.58
C LEU A 83 -12.10 4.65 -0.06
N HIS A 84 -13.13 5.36 0.43
CA HIS A 84 -14.44 5.47 -0.23
C HIS A 84 -14.33 5.86 -1.71
N PHE A 85 -13.39 6.75 -2.04
CA PHE A 85 -13.14 7.22 -3.41
C PHE A 85 -12.12 6.35 -4.15
N PHE A 86 -11.30 5.57 -3.44
CA PHE A 86 -10.19 4.80 -3.98
C PHE A 86 -10.36 3.30 -3.71
N SER A 87 -11.46 2.74 -4.23
CA SER A 87 -11.82 1.32 -4.07
C SER A 87 -10.73 0.30 -4.49
N PRO A 88 -9.82 0.55 -5.47
CA PRO A 88 -8.80 -0.44 -5.80
C PRO A 88 -7.89 -0.81 -4.63
N PHE A 89 -7.69 0.09 -3.66
CA PHE A 89 -6.80 -0.17 -2.52
C PHE A 89 -7.40 -1.11 -1.47
N VAL A 90 -8.74 -1.19 -1.37
CA VAL A 90 -9.40 -2.12 -0.44
C VAL A 90 -9.60 -3.51 -1.05
N GLY A 91 -9.43 -3.65 -2.36
CA GLY A 91 -9.53 -4.90 -3.10
C GLY A 91 -8.31 -5.81 -2.98
N ARG A 92 -8.26 -6.84 -3.83
CA ARG A 92 -7.12 -7.75 -3.99
C ARG A 92 -6.83 -8.04 -5.46
N LEU A 93 -5.60 -8.45 -5.75
CA LEU A 93 -5.31 -9.08 -7.03
C LEU A 93 -6.06 -10.41 -7.10
N ALA A 94 -6.61 -10.73 -8.26
CA ALA A 94 -7.32 -11.96 -8.51
C ALA A 94 -6.94 -12.50 -9.88
N THR A 95 -7.07 -13.81 -10.03
CA THR A 95 -6.73 -14.55 -11.25
C THR A 95 -7.94 -15.34 -11.72
N THR A 96 -8.17 -15.36 -13.03
CA THR A 96 -9.08 -16.30 -13.68
C THR A 96 -8.35 -16.97 -14.83
N ASN A 97 -8.62 -18.25 -15.05
CA ASN A 97 -8.14 -18.94 -16.24
C ASN A 97 -9.02 -18.60 -17.45
N SER A 98 -8.45 -18.66 -18.64
CA SER A 98 -9.23 -18.67 -19.89
C SER A 98 -10.05 -19.96 -20.01
N ASP A 99 -11.09 -19.93 -20.85
CA ASP A 99 -11.97 -21.10 -21.09
C ASP A 99 -11.21 -22.35 -21.58
N ASP A 100 -10.09 -22.16 -22.27
CA ASP A 100 -9.20 -23.22 -22.76
C ASP A 100 -8.10 -23.61 -21.75
N GLY A 101 -8.04 -22.96 -20.58
CA GLY A 101 -7.03 -23.18 -19.53
C GLY A 101 -5.60 -22.78 -19.90
N SER A 102 -5.38 -22.24 -21.10
CA SER A 102 -4.04 -21.91 -21.62
C SER A 102 -3.41 -20.68 -20.98
N THR A 103 -4.23 -19.85 -20.32
CA THR A 103 -3.87 -18.50 -19.91
C THR A 103 -4.38 -18.16 -18.52
N THR A 104 -3.56 -17.45 -17.75
CA THR A 104 -4.00 -16.74 -16.54
C THR A 104 -4.24 -15.25 -16.82
N CYS A 105 -5.44 -14.77 -16.51
CA CYS A 105 -5.81 -13.36 -16.58
C CYS A 105 -5.82 -12.76 -15.16
N PHE A 106 -5.16 -11.63 -14.99
CA PHE A 106 -5.11 -10.89 -13.72
C PHE A 106 -6.06 -9.69 -13.73
N PHE A 107 -6.71 -9.44 -12.60
CA PHE A 107 -7.58 -8.27 -12.39
C PHE A 107 -7.58 -7.88 -10.91
N ILE A 108 -8.02 -6.66 -10.60
CA ILE A 108 -8.26 -6.23 -9.21
C ILE A 108 -9.75 -6.51 -8.91
N ASP A 109 -9.98 -7.33 -7.89
CA ASP A 109 -11.29 -7.59 -7.30
C ASP A 109 -11.53 -6.60 -6.16
N CYS A 110 -12.46 -5.68 -6.35
CA CYS A 110 -12.83 -4.64 -5.38
C CYS A 110 -14.01 -5.04 -4.50
N ASP A 111 -14.63 -6.22 -4.70
CA ASP A 111 -15.83 -6.65 -3.96
C ASP A 111 -15.53 -7.28 -2.63
N ASN A 112 -14.27 -7.63 -2.43
CA ASN A 112 -13.80 -8.29 -1.23
C ASN A 112 -13.57 -7.26 -0.11
N ASN A 113 -14.66 -6.61 0.31
CA ASN A 113 -14.69 -5.52 1.28
C ASN A 113 -14.18 -5.90 2.69
N ASP A 114 -13.96 -7.19 2.96
CA ASP A 114 -13.45 -7.67 4.24
C ASP A 114 -11.91 -7.65 4.32
N LYS A 115 -11.22 -7.41 3.19
CA LYS A 115 -9.76 -7.56 3.11
C LYS A 115 -8.99 -6.25 3.31
N GLY A 116 -9.47 -5.13 2.77
CA GLY A 116 -9.03 -3.77 3.12
C GLY A 116 -7.55 -3.44 2.98
N VAL A 117 -7.21 -2.28 3.55
CA VAL A 117 -5.86 -1.73 3.68
C VAL A 117 -5.27 -2.11 5.04
N LEU A 118 -4.01 -2.55 5.05
CA LEU A 118 -3.30 -2.80 6.30
C LEU A 118 -2.81 -1.49 6.90
N PHE A 119 -3.15 -1.22 8.16
CA PHE A 119 -2.64 -0.08 8.92
C PHE A 119 -1.91 -0.57 10.17
N ILE A 120 -0.62 -0.24 10.27
CA ILE A 120 0.25 -0.57 11.40
C ILE A 120 0.57 0.71 12.15
N HIS A 121 0.42 0.69 13.47
CA HIS A 121 0.96 1.73 14.36
C HIS A 121 2.08 1.12 15.18
N ALA A 122 3.24 1.76 15.15
CA ALA A 122 4.46 1.27 15.76
C ALA A 122 5.23 2.41 16.45
N THR A 123 6.26 2.04 17.22
CA THR A 123 7.21 2.96 17.86
C THR A 123 8.60 2.32 17.92
N THR A 124 9.64 3.11 18.19
CA THR A 124 11.01 2.61 18.37
C THR A 124 11.27 2.21 19.83
N LEU A 125 11.89 1.04 20.03
CA LEU A 125 12.35 0.54 21.32
C LEU A 125 13.86 0.73 21.50
N GLY A 126 14.26 1.03 22.73
CA GLY A 126 15.66 1.00 23.15
C GLY A 126 16.49 2.21 22.71
N THR A 127 15.94 3.11 21.90
CA THR A 127 16.62 4.33 21.43
C THR A 127 15.66 5.50 21.35
N ASN A 128 16.13 6.67 21.76
CA ASN A 128 15.44 7.94 21.58
C ASN A 128 15.65 8.46 20.15
N LEU A 129 15.19 7.70 19.15
CA LEU A 129 15.35 8.10 17.75
C LEU A 129 14.52 9.35 17.47
N THR A 130 15.20 10.40 16.98
CA THR A 130 14.60 11.69 16.61
C THR A 130 14.51 11.86 15.10
N VAL A 131 13.78 12.88 14.66
CA VAL A 131 13.78 13.33 13.26
C VAL A 131 15.18 13.72 12.81
N ALA A 132 15.93 14.42 13.66
CA ALA A 132 17.30 14.85 13.36
C ALA A 132 18.23 13.65 13.13
N ASP A 133 18.15 12.60 13.95
CA ASP A 133 18.97 11.39 13.76
C ASP A 133 18.77 10.72 12.40
N ILE A 134 17.56 10.82 11.83
CA ILE A 134 17.26 10.31 10.49
C ILE A 134 17.82 11.24 9.40
N LEU A 135 17.70 12.56 9.57
CA LEU A 135 18.09 13.55 8.57
C LEU A 135 19.59 13.88 8.55
N ASP A 136 20.25 13.87 9.72
CA ASP A 136 21.66 14.24 9.90
C ASP A 136 22.62 13.16 9.35
N SER A 137 22.08 12.04 8.90
CA SER A 137 22.80 10.96 8.26
C SER A 137 23.28 11.36 6.85
N ALA A 138 24.29 12.23 6.79
CA ALA A 138 24.79 12.87 5.56
C ALA A 138 25.35 11.91 4.48
N THR A 139 25.34 10.60 4.72
CA THR A 139 25.96 9.60 3.83
C THR A 139 25.07 8.38 3.56
N TYR A 140 24.19 7.99 4.49
CA TYR A 140 23.34 6.81 4.33
C TYR A 140 22.08 6.94 5.17
N VAL A 141 20.95 6.49 4.63
CA VAL A 141 19.71 6.36 5.41
C VAL A 141 19.96 5.35 6.55
N PRO A 142 19.62 5.65 7.82
CA PRO A 142 19.84 4.71 8.92
C PRO A 142 19.11 3.39 8.68
N GLU A 143 19.76 2.26 9.01
CA GLU A 143 19.22 0.92 8.73
C GLU A 143 17.81 0.72 9.33
N ILE A 144 17.53 1.29 10.50
CA ILE A 144 16.21 1.22 11.11
C ILE A 144 15.08 1.75 10.22
N VAL A 145 15.35 2.72 9.33
CA VAL A 145 14.32 3.28 8.44
C VAL A 145 13.72 2.22 7.52
N SER A 146 14.49 1.19 7.13
CA SER A 146 13.94 0.10 6.30
C SER A 146 12.83 -0.68 7.01
N SER A 147 12.81 -0.66 8.35
CA SER A 147 11.77 -1.30 9.15
C SER A 147 10.51 -0.42 9.34
N PHE A 148 10.54 0.85 8.92
CA PHE A 148 9.36 1.74 8.92
C PHE A 148 8.38 1.46 7.78
N PHE A 149 8.70 0.53 6.88
CA PHE A 149 7.85 0.16 5.76
C PHE A 149 7.21 -1.22 5.98
N PRO A 150 5.87 -1.34 5.86
CA PRO A 150 5.19 -2.62 5.95
C PRO A 150 5.45 -3.46 4.69
N LEU A 151 5.23 -4.78 4.73
CA LEU A 151 5.25 -5.66 3.53
C LEU A 151 6.52 -5.53 2.66
N ARG A 152 7.69 -5.35 3.29
CA ARG A 152 8.96 -5.25 2.56
C ARG A 152 9.29 -6.57 1.87
N GLY A 153 9.72 -6.49 0.61
CA GLY A 153 10.05 -7.67 -0.21
C GLY A 153 8.84 -8.39 -0.82
N THR A 154 7.61 -7.92 -0.55
CA THR A 154 6.39 -8.47 -1.17
C THR A 154 6.38 -8.12 -2.66
N ARG A 155 6.10 -9.11 -3.51
CA ARG A 155 6.00 -8.92 -4.96
C ARG A 155 4.58 -8.59 -5.38
N ASN A 156 4.43 -7.94 -6.53
CA ASN A 156 3.12 -7.51 -7.02
C ASN A 156 2.13 -8.67 -7.22
N HIS A 157 2.56 -9.86 -7.65
CA HIS A 157 1.67 -11.03 -7.71
C HIS A 157 1.20 -11.55 -6.35
N ASP A 158 1.93 -11.27 -5.25
CA ASP A 158 1.52 -11.68 -3.90
C ASP A 158 0.25 -10.96 -3.44
N GLY A 159 -0.16 -9.89 -4.14
CA GLY A 159 -1.40 -9.14 -3.91
C GLY A 159 -2.68 -9.97 -3.97
N VAL A 160 -2.61 -11.24 -4.36
CA VAL A 160 -3.71 -12.22 -4.21
C VAL A 160 -4.04 -12.51 -2.75
N SER A 161 -3.01 -12.50 -1.90
CA SER A 161 -3.10 -12.76 -0.47
C SER A 161 -2.79 -11.50 0.36
N GLN A 162 -1.88 -10.67 -0.14
CA GLN A 162 -1.41 -9.46 0.54
C GLN A 162 -2.30 -8.25 0.23
N PRO A 163 -2.44 -7.30 1.16
CA PRO A 163 -3.04 -5.99 0.90
C PRO A 163 -2.42 -5.31 -0.31
N LEU A 164 -3.21 -4.58 -1.09
CA LEU A 164 -2.71 -3.79 -2.22
C LEU A 164 -2.10 -2.45 -1.77
N LEU A 165 -2.50 -1.97 -0.59
CA LEU A 165 -1.88 -0.86 0.13
C LEU A 165 -1.68 -1.28 1.60
N ALA A 166 -0.51 -0.98 2.14
CA ALA A 166 -0.23 -1.06 3.56
C ALA A 166 0.42 0.25 4.02
N VAL A 167 -0.03 0.79 5.14
CA VAL A 167 0.48 2.02 5.76
C VAL A 167 1.01 1.67 7.16
N GLN A 168 2.20 2.13 7.48
CA GLN A 168 2.77 2.08 8.82
C GLN A 168 3.05 3.49 9.33
N VAL A 169 2.53 3.79 10.51
CA VAL A 169 2.83 5.01 11.24
C VAL A 169 3.74 4.65 12.40
N THR A 170 4.99 5.11 12.34
CA THR A 170 6.00 4.87 13.38
C THR A 170 6.24 6.14 14.17
N GLU A 171 5.92 6.13 15.46
CA GLU A 171 6.20 7.23 16.37
C GLU A 171 7.68 7.25 16.79
N LEU A 172 8.28 8.44 16.63
CA LEU A 172 9.62 8.81 17.10
C LEU A 172 9.49 9.66 18.36
N VAL A 173 10.62 10.06 18.95
CA VAL A 173 10.62 10.92 20.15
C VAL A 173 9.95 12.28 19.90
N ASP A 174 10.33 12.93 18.81
CA ASP A 174 9.92 14.28 18.43
C ASP A 174 9.18 14.32 17.08
N GLY A 175 8.83 13.15 16.54
CA GLY A 175 8.33 13.02 15.19
C GLY A 175 7.51 11.76 14.92
N MET A 176 7.18 11.60 13.66
CA MET A 176 6.42 10.46 13.16
C MET A 176 6.83 10.18 11.71
N PHE A 177 7.07 8.91 11.40
CA PHE A 177 7.29 8.45 10.04
C PHE A 177 6.03 7.76 9.54
N ILE A 178 5.47 8.23 8.43
CA ILE A 178 4.38 7.57 7.72
C ILE A 178 5.00 6.87 6.51
N GLY A 179 5.22 5.56 6.62
CA GLY A 179 5.69 4.71 5.54
C GLY A 179 4.55 3.92 4.93
N TRP A 180 4.67 3.57 3.65
CA TRP A 180 3.70 2.69 3.01
C TRP A 180 4.35 1.80 1.96
N SER A 181 3.65 0.73 1.64
CA SER A 181 3.95 -0.17 0.53
C SER A 181 2.71 -0.34 -0.33
N THR A 182 2.88 -0.20 -1.64
CA THR A 182 1.79 -0.29 -2.61
C THR A 182 2.10 -1.25 -3.73
N ASN A 183 1.11 -2.04 -4.10
CA ASN A 183 1.16 -2.88 -5.29
C ASN A 183 1.16 -2.00 -6.54
N HIS A 184 2.22 -2.10 -7.35
CA HIS A 184 2.44 -1.21 -8.48
C HIS A 184 1.47 -1.48 -9.65
N LEU A 185 0.77 -2.61 -9.65
CA LEU A 185 -0.31 -2.91 -10.61
C LEU A 185 -1.53 -1.99 -10.42
N VAL A 186 -1.66 -1.37 -9.25
CA VAL A 186 -2.82 -0.55 -8.89
C VAL A 186 -2.61 0.90 -9.26
N VAL A 187 -1.40 1.41 -9.07
CA VAL A 187 -1.06 2.83 -9.20
C VAL A 187 0.37 3.04 -9.69
N ASP A 188 0.55 4.11 -10.44
CA ASP A 188 1.84 4.76 -10.69
C ASP A 188 2.10 5.89 -9.68
N ALA A 189 3.23 6.58 -9.81
CA ALA A 189 3.58 7.68 -8.91
C ALA A 189 2.52 8.81 -8.92
N THR A 190 1.98 9.16 -10.10
CA THR A 190 1.03 10.26 -10.25
C THR A 190 -0.31 9.96 -9.59
N SER A 191 -0.86 8.78 -9.86
CA SER A 191 -2.12 8.30 -9.29
C SER A 191 -2.01 8.02 -7.79
N PHE A 192 -0.85 7.55 -7.31
CA PHE A 192 -0.60 7.43 -5.88
C PHE A 192 -0.58 8.80 -5.19
N TRP A 193 0.11 9.80 -5.75
CA TRP A 193 0.12 11.15 -5.15
C TRP A 193 -1.25 11.82 -5.20
N HIS A 194 -2.08 11.50 -6.18
CA HIS A 194 -3.49 11.92 -6.17
C HIS A 194 -4.21 11.37 -4.93
N PHE A 195 -4.11 10.06 -4.67
CA PHE A 195 -4.65 9.45 -3.44
C PHE A 195 -4.11 10.09 -2.16
N PHE A 196 -2.78 10.24 -2.05
CA PHE A 196 -2.17 10.77 -0.84
C PHE A 196 -2.56 12.23 -0.58
N ASN A 197 -2.64 13.05 -1.62
CA ASN A 197 -3.10 14.44 -1.51
C ASN A 197 -4.59 14.52 -1.13
N SER A 198 -5.43 13.64 -1.68
CA SER A 198 -6.83 13.51 -1.26
C SER A 198 -6.95 13.10 0.21
N TRP A 199 -6.12 12.15 0.67
CA TRP A 199 -6.07 11.74 2.08
C TRP A 199 -5.68 12.91 2.98
N ALA A 200 -4.65 13.66 2.61
CA ALA A 200 -4.21 14.83 3.37
C ALA A 200 -5.28 15.94 3.41
N ALA A 201 -6.01 16.18 2.31
CA ALA A 201 -7.11 17.14 2.25
C ALA A 201 -8.28 16.73 3.17
N ILE A 202 -8.70 15.46 3.11
CA ILE A 202 -9.76 14.90 3.96
C ILE A 202 -9.35 14.91 5.44
N SER A 203 -8.07 14.65 5.74
CA SER A 203 -7.50 14.76 7.09
C SER A 203 -7.58 16.20 7.62
N ARG A 204 -7.26 17.22 6.81
CA ARG A 204 -7.38 18.64 7.22
C ARG A 204 -8.82 19.11 7.44
N GLY A 205 -9.80 18.32 7.00
CA GLY A 205 -11.22 18.67 7.04
C GLY A 205 -11.61 19.66 5.92
N GLU A 206 -10.93 19.60 4.78
CA GLU A 206 -11.36 20.35 3.60
C GLU A 206 -12.77 19.90 3.18
N HIS A 207 -13.64 20.87 2.90
CA HIS A 207 -15.02 20.58 2.52
C HIS A 207 -15.04 19.83 1.19
N LEU A 208 -15.55 18.60 1.22
CA LEU A 208 -15.91 17.87 0.02
C LEU A 208 -16.98 18.68 -0.74
N ILE A 209 -16.68 19.09 -1.97
CA ILE A 209 -17.64 19.81 -2.80
C ILE A 209 -18.69 18.79 -3.24
N HIS A 210 -19.94 18.98 -2.82
CA HIS A 210 -21.04 18.01 -3.03
C HIS A 210 -20.73 16.58 -2.52
N GLY A 211 -19.95 16.44 -1.45
CA GLY A 211 -19.57 15.12 -0.93
C GLY A 211 -18.49 14.40 -1.75
N SER A 212 -17.84 15.09 -2.69
CA SER A 212 -16.73 14.56 -3.49
C SER A 212 -15.40 15.28 -3.21
N ILE A 213 -14.30 14.58 -3.46
CA ILE A 213 -12.97 15.18 -3.61
C ILE A 213 -12.91 16.02 -4.91
N SER A 214 -11.92 16.91 -5.01
CA SER A 214 -11.78 17.87 -6.11
C SER A 214 -11.71 17.24 -7.50
N LYS A 215 -11.11 16.05 -7.62
CA LYS A 215 -11.06 15.26 -8.84
C LYS A 215 -11.29 13.79 -8.49
N LEU A 216 -12.34 13.18 -9.04
CA LEU A 216 -12.58 11.76 -8.83
C LEU A 216 -11.55 10.92 -9.61
N PRO A 217 -11.01 9.84 -9.01
CA PRO A 217 -10.21 8.88 -9.73
C PRO A 217 -11.06 8.17 -10.79
N ILE A 218 -10.44 7.84 -11.92
CA ILE A 218 -11.06 7.10 -13.01
C ILE A 218 -10.45 5.71 -13.00
N PHE A 219 -11.29 4.69 -12.83
CA PHE A 219 -10.86 3.30 -12.73
C PHE A 219 -11.06 2.49 -14.00
N ASN A 220 -11.81 3.03 -14.98
CA ASN A 220 -12.00 2.38 -16.26
C ASN A 220 -10.72 2.50 -17.11
N ARG A 221 -9.85 1.50 -17.01
CA ARG A 221 -8.58 1.44 -17.74
C ARG A 221 -8.79 1.21 -19.24
N ASP A 222 -9.92 0.61 -19.62
CA ASP A 222 -10.26 0.28 -21.01
C ASP A 222 -10.61 1.53 -21.85
N GLN A 223 -10.88 2.67 -21.19
CA GLN A 223 -11.13 3.95 -21.87
C GLN A 223 -9.84 4.70 -22.27
N LEU A 224 -8.67 4.19 -21.89
CA LEU A 224 -7.40 4.70 -22.39
C LEU A 224 -7.26 4.29 -23.86
N ASN A 225 -7.74 5.17 -24.74
CA ASN A 225 -7.55 5.12 -26.19
C ASN A 225 -6.08 5.42 -26.57
N LEU A 226 -5.15 4.72 -25.95
CA LEU A 226 -3.86 4.48 -26.56
C LEU A 226 -4.19 3.55 -27.73
N ASN A 227 -3.93 3.94 -28.98
CA ASN A 227 -4.09 3.09 -30.16
C ASN A 227 -3.15 1.87 -30.10
N LEU A 228 -3.31 1.03 -29.08
CA LEU A 228 -2.57 -0.18 -28.84
C LEU A 228 -3.37 -1.29 -29.51
N VAL A 229 -3.17 -1.42 -30.82
CA VAL A 229 -3.59 -2.61 -31.57
C VAL A 229 -3.06 -3.84 -30.81
N GLY A 230 -3.95 -4.61 -30.17
CA GLY A 230 -3.59 -5.81 -29.38
C GLY A 230 -3.76 -5.74 -27.85
N SER A 231 -4.33 -4.67 -27.29
CA SER A 231 -4.48 -4.54 -25.81
C SER A 231 -5.65 -5.29 -25.18
N SER A 232 -6.57 -5.83 -25.98
CA SER A 232 -7.60 -6.73 -25.48
C SER A 232 -7.07 -8.16 -25.42
N ASN A 233 -7.24 -8.83 -24.28
CA ASN A 233 -6.88 -10.24 -24.05
C ASN A 233 -5.37 -10.53 -24.00
N ILE A 234 -4.60 -9.78 -23.21
CA ILE A 234 -3.22 -10.23 -22.94
C ILE A 234 -3.23 -11.46 -22.08
N LYS A 235 -2.70 -12.52 -22.68
CA LYS A 235 -2.65 -13.85 -22.14
C LYS A 235 -1.24 -14.11 -21.62
N ILE A 236 -1.07 -14.25 -20.30
CA ILE A 236 0.18 -14.80 -19.76
C ILE A 236 0.03 -16.32 -19.76
N TYR A 237 0.79 -17.00 -20.63
CA TYR A 237 0.81 -18.46 -20.66
C TYR A 237 1.43 -18.99 -19.38
N ASN A 238 0.83 -20.06 -18.84
CA ASN A 238 1.24 -20.63 -17.56
C ASN A 238 2.70 -21.10 -17.55
N GLU A 239 3.28 -21.43 -18.70
CA GLU A 239 4.70 -21.77 -18.84
C GLU A 239 5.67 -20.64 -18.44
N TYR A 240 5.21 -19.38 -18.44
CA TYR A 240 5.98 -18.21 -17.99
C TYR A 240 5.68 -17.82 -16.54
N LEU A 241 4.66 -18.41 -15.92
CA LEU A 241 4.30 -18.22 -14.51
C LEU A 241 4.95 -19.34 -13.69
N ILE A 242 6.23 -19.21 -13.33
CA ILE A 242 6.82 -20.04 -12.28
C ILE A 242 6.28 -19.55 -10.94
N LEU A 243 5.02 -19.91 -10.64
CA LEU A 243 4.47 -19.86 -9.30
C LEU A 243 4.94 -21.14 -8.61
N ASP A 244 5.78 -21.03 -7.60
CA ASP A 244 6.15 -22.17 -6.78
C ASP A 244 4.87 -22.78 -6.19
N ASN A 245 4.50 -23.94 -6.74
CA ASN A 245 3.33 -24.72 -6.33
C ASN A 245 3.45 -25.07 -4.85
N VAL A 246 2.70 -24.37 -3.99
CA VAL A 246 2.41 -24.88 -2.66
C VAL A 246 1.17 -25.76 -2.74
N SER A 247 1.44 -27.06 -2.62
CA SER A 247 0.53 -28.18 -2.32
C SER A 247 -0.17 -28.88 -3.50
N ALA A 248 0.50 -29.88 -4.07
CA ALA A 248 0.13 -31.28 -3.82
C ALA A 248 1.27 -32.26 -4.20
N ALA A 249 1.78 -32.94 -3.18
CA ALA A 249 2.42 -34.26 -3.16
C ALA A 249 3.66 -34.57 -4.05
N HIS A 250 4.75 -34.82 -3.32
CA HIS A 250 5.81 -35.82 -3.53
C HIS A 250 6.92 -35.59 -4.56
N GLU A 251 8.14 -35.71 -4.02
CA GLU A 251 9.45 -35.96 -4.63
C GLU A 251 10.26 -34.75 -5.14
N SER A 252 11.21 -34.31 -4.29
CA SER A 252 12.46 -33.66 -4.72
C SER A 252 13.43 -34.72 -5.28
N PRO A 253 14.59 -34.34 -5.88
CA PRO A 253 15.02 -33.05 -6.45
C PRO A 253 15.57 -33.21 -7.89
N CYS A 254 15.65 -32.14 -8.71
CA CYS A 254 16.67 -32.09 -9.78
C CYS A 254 16.96 -30.66 -10.28
N LEU A 255 18.14 -30.18 -9.86
CA LEU A 255 19.16 -29.42 -10.60
C LEU A 255 18.75 -28.57 -11.81
N LEU A 256 19.15 -27.30 -11.71
CA LEU A 256 19.45 -26.38 -12.80
C LEU A 256 20.12 -27.08 -13.98
N ARG A 257 19.60 -26.87 -15.20
CA ARG A 257 20.39 -27.00 -16.42
C ARG A 257 20.19 -25.74 -17.25
N GLU A 258 21.30 -25.05 -17.45
CA GLU A 258 21.47 -23.86 -18.26
C GLU A 258 21.02 -24.06 -19.71
N GLY A 259 20.55 -22.96 -20.30
CA GLY A 259 20.47 -22.69 -21.73
C GLY A 259 20.67 -21.19 -21.93
#